data_AF-A0A2E2UT00-F1
#
_entry.id   AF-A0A2E2UT00-F1
#
_cell.length_a   1.000
_cell.length_b   1.000
_cell.length_c   1.000
_cell.angle_alpha   90.00
_cell.angle_beta   90.00
_cell.angle_gamma   90.00
#
_symmetry.space_group_name_H-M   'P 1'
#
loop_
_entity.id
_entity.type
_entity.pdbx_description
1 polymer ?
#
loop_
_entity_poly.entity_id
_entity_poly.type
_entity_poly.pdbx_seq_one_letter_code
_entity_poly.pdbx_strand_id
1 'polypeptide(L)'
;NDFNIDKLDTLILKSELKLEPKILSKPISIADTLNIRAKGIAKAPMLFFDYKFDVNYKLLSSDLLYPLVNENLNKSDFRLEITKIKNINLSKIEMLSNVNFKNNFDFDYLIKKLDIKIFPGKELEKELGKSSLKKPILIKKRSEINIENNISLETKKFGFSLVKGIFKKKYSFFITADALIEFNQIQIPLKIIRQINYNPITKEINIQE
;
A
#
# COMPACT_ATOMS: atom_id res chain seq x y z
N ASN A 1 19.36 14.58 -1.13
CA ASN A 1 19.94 15.88 -0.75
C ASN A 1 19.64 16.10 0.71
N ASP A 2 20.52 15.61 1.57
CA ASP A 2 20.33 15.72 3.01
C ASP A 2 20.79 17.11 3.45
N PHE A 3 19.90 17.82 4.15
CA PHE A 3 20.16 19.13 4.70
C PHE A 3 20.75 18.96 6.10
N ASN A 4 22.07 19.02 6.22
CA ASN A 4 22.76 18.99 7.51
C ASN A 4 22.96 20.41 8.04
N ILE A 5 22.48 20.65 9.27
CA ILE A 5 22.67 21.90 10.01
C ILE A 5 23.77 21.66 11.05
N ASP A 6 24.80 22.50 11.05
CA ASP A 6 25.94 22.37 11.97
C ASP A 6 25.56 22.70 13.42
N LYS A 7 26.24 22.01 14.36
CA LYS A 7 25.92 21.92 15.80
C LYS A 7 26.02 23.25 16.59
N LEU A 8 26.49 24.33 15.97
CA LEU A 8 26.62 25.67 16.57
C LEU A 8 25.58 26.68 16.03
N ASP A 9 24.62 26.21 15.25
CA ASP A 9 23.61 27.09 14.69
C ASP A 9 22.59 27.53 15.75
N THR A 10 22.53 28.84 16.01
CA THR A 10 21.54 29.46 16.90
C THR A 10 20.31 29.97 16.15
N LEU A 11 20.15 29.56 14.87
CA LEU A 11 18.99 29.87 14.05
C LEU A 11 17.69 29.39 14.72
N ILE A 12 16.98 30.31 15.37
CA ILE A 12 15.61 30.11 15.81
C ILE A 12 14.70 30.35 14.60
N LEU A 13 14.47 29.31 13.80
CA LEU A 13 13.48 29.32 12.72
C LEU A 13 12.07 29.21 13.32
N LYS A 14 11.39 30.36 13.49
CA LYS A 14 9.94 30.38 13.75
C LYS A 14 9.22 30.51 12.42
N SER A 15 8.60 29.43 11.96
CA SER A 15 7.70 29.45 10.81
C SER A 15 6.24 29.40 11.30
N GLU A 16 5.39 30.27 10.75
CA GLU A 16 3.95 30.27 10.99
C GLU A 16 3.26 30.06 9.64
N LEU A 17 2.67 28.88 9.43
CA LEU A 17 1.89 28.58 8.24
C LEU A 17 0.42 28.97 8.48
N LYS A 18 -0.01 30.10 7.92
CA LYS A 18 -1.43 30.49 7.91
C LYS A 18 -2.09 29.99 6.63
N LEU A 19 -2.88 28.93 6.75
CA LEU A 19 -3.70 28.43 5.65
C LEU A 19 -5.03 29.18 5.61
N GLU A 20 -5.31 29.89 4.52
CA GLU A 20 -6.62 30.47 4.28
C GLU A 20 -7.55 29.45 3.59
N PRO A 21 -8.55 28.90 4.28
CA PRO A 21 -9.31 27.73 3.81
C PRO A 21 -10.23 28.04 2.61
N LYS A 22 -10.40 29.30 2.22
CA LYS A 22 -11.34 29.71 1.15
C LYS A 22 -10.97 29.12 -0.23
N ILE A 23 -9.72 28.69 -0.43
CA ILE A 23 -9.23 28.12 -1.69
C ILE A 23 -9.51 26.60 -1.81
N LEU A 24 -9.82 25.91 -0.69
CA LEU A 24 -9.99 24.45 -0.64
C LEU A 24 -11.40 23.98 -1.04
N SER A 25 -12.28 24.87 -1.49
CA SER A 25 -13.66 24.56 -1.88
C SER A 25 -13.78 23.83 -3.23
N LYS A 26 -12.68 23.78 -4.00
CA LYS A 26 -12.60 23.05 -5.27
C LYS A 26 -11.81 21.75 -5.07
N PRO A 27 -12.19 20.65 -5.76
CA PRO A 27 -11.37 19.44 -5.78
C PRO A 27 -9.98 19.80 -6.31
N ILE A 28 -8.96 19.61 -5.48
CA ILE A 28 -7.56 19.87 -5.81
C ILE A 28 -7.12 18.83 -6.83
N SER A 29 -6.67 19.26 -8.00
CA SER A 29 -6.01 18.42 -8.99
C SER A 29 -4.53 18.26 -8.62
N ILE A 30 -3.92 17.12 -8.95
CA ILE A 30 -2.47 16.92 -8.76
C ILE A 30 -1.65 17.92 -9.57
N ALA A 31 -2.15 18.27 -10.76
CA ALA A 31 -1.52 19.27 -11.62
C ALA A 31 -1.60 20.68 -11.02
N ASP A 32 -2.42 20.88 -9.99
CA ASP A 32 -2.49 22.16 -9.31
C ASP A 32 -1.18 22.40 -8.58
N THR A 33 -0.68 23.62 -8.74
CA THR A 33 0.55 24.06 -8.14
C THR A 33 0.24 24.99 -6.99
N LEU A 34 0.74 24.64 -5.80
CA LEU A 34 0.68 25.50 -4.64
C LEU A 34 1.89 26.43 -4.64
N ASN A 35 1.65 27.73 -4.81
CA ASN A 35 2.69 28.72 -4.64
C ASN A 35 2.84 29.02 -3.14
N ILE A 36 3.91 28.52 -2.53
CA ILE A 36 4.28 28.86 -1.17
C ILE A 36 5.22 30.05 -1.22
N ARG A 37 4.85 31.14 -0.55
CA ARG A 37 5.75 32.27 -0.30
C ARG A 37 6.26 32.19 1.13
N ALA A 38 7.54 31.94 1.29
CA ALA A 38 8.23 31.96 2.57
C ALA A 38 8.95 33.29 2.74
N LYS A 39 8.48 34.08 3.71
CA LYS A 39 9.17 35.30 4.15
C LYS A 39 9.84 35.04 5.49
N GLY A 40 11.08 35.47 5.62
CA GLY A 40 11.79 35.31 6.87
C GLY A 40 12.94 36.29 7.01
N ILE A 41 13.53 36.25 8.20
CA ILE A 41 14.67 37.06 8.56
C ILE A 41 15.69 36.12 9.18
N ALA A 42 16.89 36.05 8.62
CA ALA A 42 18.01 35.27 9.12
C ALA A 42 19.09 36.21 9.68
N LYS A 43 19.57 35.91 10.88
CA LYS A 43 20.76 36.55 11.44
C LYS A 43 21.98 35.75 11.03
N ALA A 44 22.68 36.21 10.00
CA ALA A 44 23.92 35.58 9.57
C ALA A 44 25.08 36.13 10.44
N PRO A 45 25.85 35.29 11.14
CA PRO A 45 26.95 35.75 12.00
C PRO A 45 28.02 36.58 11.27
N MET A 46 28.14 36.42 9.96
CA MET A 46 29.09 37.14 9.10
C MET A 46 28.56 38.46 8.51
N LEU A 47 27.28 38.81 8.72
CA LEU A 47 26.69 40.05 8.22
C LEU A 47 26.23 40.90 9.41
N PHE A 48 26.64 42.19 9.42
CA PHE A 48 26.23 43.16 10.46
C PHE A 48 24.76 43.62 10.34
N PHE A 49 23.96 42.96 9.50
CA PHE A 49 22.56 43.29 9.27
C PHE A 49 21.72 42.02 9.11
N ASP A 50 20.46 42.12 9.54
CA ASP A 50 19.46 41.08 9.40
C ASP A 50 19.16 40.82 7.91
N TYR A 51 19.41 39.61 7.43
CA TYR A 51 19.10 39.22 6.05
C TYR A 51 17.62 38.88 5.93
N LYS A 52 16.86 39.72 5.23
CA LYS A 52 15.45 39.47 4.91
C LYS A 52 15.37 38.66 3.61
N PHE A 53 14.71 37.52 3.65
CA PHE A 53 14.45 36.71 2.48
C PHE A 53 12.95 36.61 2.21
N ASP A 54 12.63 36.53 0.91
CA ASP A 54 11.28 36.36 0.40
C ASP A 54 11.36 35.41 -0.78
N VAL A 55 11.07 34.14 -0.52
CA VAL A 55 11.24 33.06 -1.48
C VAL A 55 9.86 32.59 -1.91
N ASN A 56 9.62 32.56 -3.22
CA ASN A 56 8.46 31.90 -3.78
C ASN A 56 8.89 30.51 -4.25
N TYR A 57 8.27 29.48 -3.68
CA TYR A 57 8.48 28.10 -4.07
C TYR A 57 7.17 27.53 -4.60
N LYS A 58 7.24 26.89 -5.76
CA LYS A 58 6.09 26.29 -6.42
C LYS A 58 6.12 24.79 -6.13
N LEU A 59 5.23 24.33 -5.24
CA LEU A 59 5.02 22.91 -4.99
C LEU A 59 3.97 22.36 -5.93
N LEU A 60 4.14 21.12 -6.37
CA LEU A 60 3.05 20.37 -6.94
C LEU A 60 2.20 19.81 -5.79
N SER A 61 0.89 19.77 -5.97
CA SER A 61 0.00 19.19 -4.96
C SER A 61 0.33 17.72 -4.68
N SER A 62 0.90 16.99 -5.64
CA SER A 62 1.47 15.64 -5.45
C SER A 62 2.50 15.58 -4.33
N ASP A 63 3.34 16.61 -4.21
CA ASP A 63 4.49 16.63 -3.28
C ASP A 63 4.02 16.67 -1.83
N LEU A 64 2.80 17.19 -1.60
CA LEU A 64 2.15 17.24 -0.29
C LEU A 64 1.26 16.03 -0.02
N LEU A 65 0.59 15.51 -1.06
CA LEU A 65 -0.36 14.40 -0.91
C LEU A 65 0.34 13.04 -0.75
N TYR A 66 1.48 12.83 -1.41
CA TYR A 66 2.17 11.54 -1.35
C TYR A 66 2.64 11.16 0.06
N PRO A 67 3.31 12.05 0.83
CA PRO A 67 3.67 11.77 2.22
C PRO A 67 2.45 11.50 3.10
N LEU A 68 1.40 12.33 2.97
CA LEU A 68 0.16 12.16 3.74
C LEU A 68 -0.48 10.80 3.50
N VAL A 69 -0.51 10.32 2.26
CA VAL A 69 -1.11 9.02 1.95
C VAL A 69 -0.20 7.87 2.42
N ASN A 70 1.12 8.02 2.26
CA ASN A 70 2.08 6.99 2.68
C ASN A 70 2.15 6.83 4.21
N GLU A 71 1.99 7.91 4.97
CA GLU A 71 1.97 7.88 6.44
C GLU A 71 0.63 7.38 7.01
N ASN A 72 -0.48 7.62 6.31
CA ASN A 72 -1.82 7.25 6.80
C ASN A 72 -2.33 5.90 6.28
N LEU A 73 -1.76 5.35 5.19
CA LEU A 73 -2.03 3.96 4.76
C LEU A 73 -1.24 2.99 5.63
N ASN A 74 -1.82 2.60 6.77
CA ASN A 74 -1.21 1.59 7.62
C ASN A 74 -1.34 0.20 6.98
N LYS A 75 -0.31 -0.63 7.12
CA LYS A 75 -0.34 -2.05 6.69
C LYS A 75 -1.51 -2.84 7.30
N SER A 76 -2.08 -2.37 8.42
CA SER A 76 -3.24 -2.97 9.09
C SER A 76 -4.57 -2.74 8.38
N ASP A 77 -4.65 -1.73 7.50
CA ASP A 77 -5.86 -1.32 6.78
C ASP A 77 -6.06 -2.13 5.49
N PHE A 78 -5.08 -2.94 5.14
CA PHE A 78 -5.11 -3.91 4.07
C PHE A 78 -4.82 -5.27 4.71
N ARG A 79 -5.76 -6.21 4.65
CA ARG A 79 -5.55 -7.56 5.23
C ARG A 79 -5.91 -8.62 4.23
N LEU A 80 -5.14 -9.71 4.24
CA LEU A 80 -5.34 -10.85 3.37
C LEU A 80 -5.54 -12.09 4.24
N GLU A 81 -6.65 -12.77 4.01
CA GLU A 81 -7.00 -14.02 4.66
C GLU A 81 -7.37 -15.06 3.60
N ILE A 82 -6.87 -16.29 3.74
CA ILE A 82 -7.45 -17.43 3.04
C ILE A 82 -8.51 -18.01 3.94
N THR A 83 -9.74 -18.07 3.43
CA THR A 83 -10.90 -18.46 4.23
C THR A 83 -11.25 -19.93 4.05
N LYS A 84 -11.07 -20.50 2.85
CA LYS A 84 -11.50 -21.88 2.58
C LYS A 84 -10.81 -22.52 1.37
N ILE A 85 -10.65 -23.83 1.40
CA ILE A 85 -10.41 -24.63 0.19
C ILE A 85 -11.75 -25.16 -0.32
N LYS A 86 -12.12 -24.75 -1.55
CA LYS A 86 -13.35 -25.18 -2.21
C LYS A 86 -13.25 -26.60 -2.75
N ASN A 87 -12.17 -26.89 -3.46
CA ASN A 87 -11.99 -28.16 -4.14
C ASN A 87 -10.52 -28.55 -4.23
N ILE A 88 -10.23 -29.84 -4.17
CA ILE A 88 -8.90 -30.42 -4.34
C ILE A 88 -9.04 -31.63 -5.25
N ASN A 89 -8.35 -31.61 -6.39
CA ASN A 89 -8.20 -32.77 -7.25
C ASN A 89 -6.74 -32.89 -7.74
N LEU A 90 -6.45 -33.96 -8.47
CA LEU A 90 -5.09 -34.24 -8.95
C LEU A 90 -4.53 -33.17 -9.91
N SER A 91 -5.39 -32.33 -10.51
CA SER A 91 -5.02 -31.32 -11.50
C SER A 91 -5.03 -29.88 -10.95
N LYS A 92 -5.90 -29.60 -9.97
CA LYS A 92 -6.15 -28.24 -9.46
C LYS A 92 -6.55 -28.23 -7.99
N ILE A 93 -6.20 -27.14 -7.32
CA ILE A 93 -6.68 -26.80 -5.97
C ILE A 93 -7.34 -25.42 -6.06
N GLU A 94 -8.59 -25.35 -5.63
CA GLU A 94 -9.38 -24.12 -5.64
C GLU A 94 -9.52 -23.58 -4.22
N MET A 95 -9.11 -22.33 -4.02
CA MET A 95 -9.13 -21.67 -2.73
C MET A 95 -9.91 -20.37 -2.80
N LEU A 96 -10.53 -20.02 -1.69
CA LEU A 96 -11.14 -18.74 -1.42
C LEU A 96 -10.23 -17.90 -0.55
N SER A 97 -9.98 -16.69 -0.99
CA SER A 97 -9.30 -15.66 -0.21
C SER A 97 -10.17 -14.43 -0.09
N ASN A 98 -10.18 -13.84 1.10
CA ASN A 98 -10.78 -12.55 1.36
C ASN A 98 -9.69 -11.51 1.56
N VAL A 99 -9.86 -10.39 0.89
CA VAL A 99 -8.98 -9.24 1.05
C VAL A 99 -9.81 -8.10 1.62
N ASN A 100 -9.48 -7.71 2.84
CA ASN A 100 -10.11 -6.62 3.54
C ASN A 100 -9.38 -5.31 3.21
N PHE A 101 -10.17 -4.29 2.90
CA PHE A 101 -9.69 -2.93 2.77
C PHE A 101 -10.51 -2.02 3.67
N LYS A 102 -9.81 -1.37 4.59
CA LYS A 102 -10.37 -0.37 5.48
C LYS A 102 -9.93 1.02 5.00
N ASN A 103 -10.89 1.83 4.58
CA ASN A 103 -10.65 3.21 4.23
C ASN A 103 -10.82 4.09 5.46
N ASN A 104 -9.71 4.44 6.10
CA ASN A 104 -9.69 5.39 7.22
C ASN A 104 -9.67 6.86 6.76
N PHE A 105 -9.62 7.15 5.46
CA PHE A 105 -9.62 8.51 4.94
C PHE A 105 -11.02 9.12 4.89
N ASP A 106 -11.06 10.46 4.84
CA ASP A 106 -12.27 11.25 4.59
C ASP A 106 -12.61 11.40 3.10
N PHE A 107 -11.94 10.66 2.23
CA PHE A 107 -12.17 10.63 0.79
C PHE A 107 -12.30 9.20 0.26
N ASP A 108 -12.99 9.06 -0.87
CA ASP A 108 -13.15 7.79 -1.57
C ASP A 108 -11.90 7.46 -2.38
N TYR A 109 -11.59 6.18 -2.58
CA TYR A 109 -10.53 5.74 -3.49
C TYR A 109 -10.95 4.53 -4.31
N LEU A 110 -10.27 4.29 -5.43
CA LEU A 110 -10.50 3.16 -6.31
C LEU A 110 -9.39 2.11 -6.14
N ILE A 111 -9.75 0.85 -5.95
CA ILE A 111 -8.83 -0.25 -6.19
C ILE A 111 -8.86 -0.54 -7.69
N LYS A 112 -7.84 -0.07 -8.42
CA LYS A 112 -7.71 -0.29 -9.86
C LYS A 112 -7.34 -1.72 -10.20
N LYS A 113 -6.43 -2.30 -9.40
CA LYS A 113 -5.94 -3.66 -9.55
C LYS A 113 -5.80 -4.31 -8.19
N LEU A 114 -6.09 -5.59 -8.12
CA LEU A 114 -5.79 -6.45 -6.99
C LEU A 114 -5.44 -7.82 -7.56
N ASP A 115 -4.18 -8.19 -7.46
CA ASP A 115 -3.65 -9.49 -7.88
C ASP A 115 -3.26 -10.29 -6.64
N ILE A 116 -3.84 -11.47 -6.51
CA ILE A 116 -3.50 -12.40 -5.45
C ILE A 116 -2.73 -13.57 -6.07
N LYS A 117 -1.50 -13.80 -5.61
CA LYS A 117 -0.60 -14.81 -6.20
C LYS A 117 -0.07 -15.73 -5.12
N ILE A 118 0.17 -16.99 -5.48
CA ILE A 118 0.66 -18.01 -4.55
C ILE A 118 1.95 -18.63 -5.07
N PHE A 119 2.89 -18.83 -4.16
CA PHE A 119 4.26 -19.26 -4.41
C PHE A 119 4.66 -20.40 -3.47
N PRO A 120 5.56 -21.30 -3.89
CA PRO A 120 6.03 -22.41 -3.06
C PRO A 120 7.04 -21.97 -1.99
N GLY A 121 7.64 -20.79 -2.14
CA GLY A 121 8.72 -20.31 -1.29
C GLY A 121 8.77 -18.79 -1.22
N LYS A 122 9.54 -18.30 -0.23
CA LYS A 122 9.64 -16.88 0.10
C LYS A 122 10.27 -16.02 -1.00
N GLU A 123 11.06 -16.63 -1.87
CA GLU A 123 11.72 -15.96 -3.00
C GLU A 123 10.73 -15.53 -4.11
N LEU A 124 9.48 -16.00 -4.07
CA LEU A 124 8.41 -15.63 -5.01
C LEU A 124 8.72 -15.88 -6.50
N GLU A 125 9.66 -16.76 -6.81
CA GLU A 125 10.12 -16.98 -8.20
C GLU A 125 9.10 -17.74 -9.07
N LYS A 126 8.35 -18.67 -8.47
CA LYS A 126 7.44 -19.57 -9.22
C LYS A 126 5.99 -19.41 -8.79
N GLU A 127 5.18 -18.80 -9.64
CA GLU A 127 3.73 -18.67 -9.42
C GLU A 127 3.01 -20.02 -9.61
N LEU A 128 2.35 -20.49 -8.54
CA LEU A 128 1.53 -21.71 -8.51
C LEU A 128 0.08 -21.44 -8.92
N GLY A 129 -0.40 -20.23 -8.68
CA GLY A 129 -1.74 -19.79 -9.05
C GLY A 129 -1.91 -18.30 -8.80
N LYS A 130 -2.92 -17.73 -9.46
CA LYS A 130 -3.27 -16.32 -9.34
C LYS A 130 -4.78 -16.10 -9.41
N SER A 131 -5.20 -14.98 -8.84
CA SER A 131 -6.51 -14.39 -9.02
C SER A 131 -6.33 -12.89 -9.23
N SER A 132 -7.16 -12.30 -10.07
CA SER A 132 -7.10 -10.87 -10.40
C SER A 132 -8.49 -10.29 -10.36
N LEU A 133 -8.57 -9.08 -9.80
CA LEU A 133 -9.79 -8.29 -9.82
C LEU A 133 -10.23 -8.00 -11.26
N LYS A 134 -11.49 -8.31 -11.57
CA LYS A 134 -12.04 -8.14 -12.94
C LYS A 134 -12.35 -6.69 -13.29
N LYS A 135 -12.75 -5.89 -12.31
CA LYS A 135 -13.18 -4.49 -12.48
C LYS A 135 -12.75 -3.67 -11.28
N PRO A 136 -12.39 -2.40 -11.47
CA PRO A 136 -12.07 -1.53 -10.34
C PRO A 136 -13.21 -1.46 -9.33
N ILE A 137 -12.86 -1.35 -8.05
CA ILE A 137 -13.82 -1.24 -6.95
C ILE A 137 -13.65 0.11 -6.27
N LEU A 138 -14.75 0.85 -6.12
CA LEU A 138 -14.78 2.08 -5.34
C LEU A 138 -14.93 1.75 -3.86
N ILE A 139 -14.00 2.24 -3.04
CA ILE A 139 -14.07 2.19 -1.59
C ILE A 139 -14.43 3.57 -1.07
N LYS A 140 -15.59 3.65 -0.43
CA LYS A 140 -16.09 4.91 0.13
C LYS A 140 -15.24 5.35 1.32
N LYS A 141 -15.18 6.65 1.57
CA LYS A 141 -14.58 7.23 2.78
C LYS A 141 -15.15 6.60 4.04
N ARG A 142 -14.30 6.45 5.07
CA ARG A 142 -14.68 5.90 6.38
C ARG A 142 -15.47 4.59 6.30
N SER A 143 -15.08 3.70 5.38
CA SER A 143 -15.77 2.44 5.13
C SER A 143 -14.81 1.27 5.06
N GLU A 144 -15.36 0.07 5.09
CA GLU A 144 -14.61 -1.17 5.00
C GLU A 144 -15.29 -2.09 4.00
N ILE A 145 -14.49 -2.81 3.20
CA ILE A 145 -15.00 -3.78 2.23
C ILE A 145 -14.16 -5.05 2.26
N ASN A 146 -14.85 -6.17 2.10
CA ASN A 146 -14.24 -7.48 1.91
C ASN A 146 -14.40 -7.90 0.45
N ILE A 147 -13.29 -8.19 -0.21
CA ILE A 147 -13.26 -8.64 -1.60
C ILE A 147 -12.92 -10.13 -1.60
N GLU A 148 -13.92 -10.95 -1.90
CA GLU A 148 -13.74 -12.39 -2.08
C GLU A 148 -13.14 -12.69 -3.46
N ASN A 149 -12.11 -13.53 -3.48
CA ASN A 149 -11.41 -13.95 -4.68
C ASN A 149 -11.24 -15.47 -4.71
N ASN A 150 -11.48 -16.06 -5.89
CA ASN A 150 -11.21 -17.46 -6.14
C ASN A 150 -9.80 -17.60 -6.74
N ILE A 151 -8.93 -18.36 -6.08
CA ILE A 151 -7.58 -18.65 -6.55
C ILE A 151 -7.55 -20.11 -7.01
N SER A 152 -7.14 -20.33 -8.26
CA SER A 152 -6.91 -21.66 -8.80
C SER A 152 -5.40 -21.93 -8.86
N LEU A 153 -4.97 -22.95 -8.14
CA LEU A 153 -3.63 -23.50 -8.19
C LEU A 153 -3.56 -24.65 -9.19
N GLU A 154 -2.53 -24.69 -10.02
CA GLU A 154 -2.33 -25.80 -10.96
C GLU A 154 -1.34 -26.81 -10.38
N THR A 155 -1.80 -28.02 -10.03
CA THR A 155 -0.97 -29.05 -9.36
C THR A 155 0.25 -29.45 -10.20
N LYS A 156 0.17 -29.39 -11.54
CA LYS A 156 1.32 -29.65 -12.43
C LYS A 156 2.50 -28.69 -12.24
N LYS A 157 2.24 -27.48 -11.72
CA LYS A 157 3.29 -26.50 -11.40
C LYS A 157 4.02 -26.87 -10.11
N PHE A 158 3.43 -27.72 -9.29
CA PHE A 158 4.06 -28.36 -8.16
C PHE A 158 4.84 -29.54 -8.73
N GLY A 159 6.15 -29.63 -8.48
CA GLY A 159 6.92 -30.81 -8.88
C GLY A 159 6.26 -32.09 -8.36
N PHE A 160 6.43 -33.22 -9.04
CA PHE A 160 5.78 -34.50 -8.71
C PHE A 160 5.88 -34.91 -7.22
N SER A 161 6.99 -34.54 -6.57
CA SER A 161 7.24 -34.73 -5.14
C SER A 161 6.33 -33.89 -4.23
N LEU A 162 6.00 -32.66 -4.63
CA LEU A 162 5.09 -31.75 -3.92
C LEU A 162 3.63 -32.21 -4.05
N VAL A 163 3.21 -32.69 -5.23
CA VAL A 163 1.84 -33.21 -5.43
C VAL A 163 1.56 -34.39 -4.50
N LYS A 164 2.48 -35.37 -4.39
CA LYS A 164 2.35 -36.50 -3.45
C LYS A 164 2.34 -36.05 -1.98
N GLY A 165 3.05 -34.95 -1.68
CA GLY A 165 3.14 -34.39 -0.33
C GLY A 165 1.90 -33.58 0.06
N ILE A 166 1.29 -32.83 -0.86
CA ILE A 166 0.12 -31.98 -0.59
C ILE A 166 -1.09 -32.79 -0.10
N PHE A 167 -1.13 -34.11 -0.32
CA PHE A 167 -2.18 -34.97 0.22
C PHE A 167 -1.78 -35.70 1.52
N LYS A 168 -0.53 -35.58 1.98
CA LYS A 168 0.04 -36.45 3.04
C LYS A 168 0.81 -35.73 4.14
N LYS A 169 1.30 -34.51 3.93
CA LYS A 169 2.12 -33.75 4.89
C LYS A 169 1.70 -32.29 4.92
N LYS A 170 2.00 -31.60 6.02
CA LYS A 170 1.83 -30.14 6.12
C LYS A 170 2.70 -29.45 5.06
N TYR A 171 2.14 -28.44 4.40
CA TYR A 171 2.82 -27.65 3.38
C TYR A 171 2.75 -26.16 3.70
N SER A 172 3.85 -25.46 3.44
CA SER A 172 3.90 -24.01 3.55
C SER A 172 3.93 -23.38 2.17
N PHE A 173 3.11 -22.36 1.97
CA PHE A 173 3.06 -21.53 0.76
C PHE A 173 3.21 -20.08 1.15
N PHE A 174 3.60 -19.24 0.19
CA PHE A 174 3.59 -17.80 0.34
C PHE A 174 2.51 -17.23 -0.56
N ILE A 175 1.66 -16.36 -0.01
CA ILE A 175 0.67 -15.62 -0.76
C ILE A 175 1.06 -14.15 -0.80
N THR A 176 0.85 -13.52 -1.93
CA THR A 176 0.94 -12.07 -2.07
C THR A 176 -0.39 -11.50 -2.48
N ALA A 177 -0.73 -10.33 -1.95
CA ALA A 177 -1.79 -9.48 -2.48
C ALA A 177 -1.15 -8.17 -2.92
N ASP A 178 -1.10 -7.97 -4.23
CA ASP A 178 -0.57 -6.77 -4.88
C ASP A 178 -1.77 -5.91 -5.29
N ALA A 179 -1.99 -4.79 -4.61
CA ALA A 179 -3.06 -3.86 -4.92
C ALA A 179 -2.53 -2.55 -5.51
N LEU A 180 -3.28 -1.94 -6.42
CA LEU A 180 -3.02 -0.61 -6.93
C LEU A 180 -4.21 0.27 -6.59
N ILE A 181 -4.04 1.12 -5.58
CA ILE A 181 -5.04 2.11 -5.18
C ILE A 181 -4.86 3.35 -6.04
N GLU A 182 -5.96 3.94 -6.47
CA GLU A 182 -6.02 5.24 -7.12
C GLU A 182 -6.90 6.20 -6.34
N PHE A 183 -6.33 7.34 -5.98
CA PHE A 183 -7.08 8.48 -5.47
C PHE A 183 -6.62 9.73 -6.21
N ASN A 184 -7.56 10.46 -6.81
CA ASN A 184 -7.29 11.72 -7.47
C ASN A 184 -6.15 11.67 -8.52
N GLN A 185 -6.00 10.53 -9.24
CA GLN A 185 -4.92 10.21 -10.19
C GLN A 185 -3.57 9.80 -9.56
N ILE A 186 -3.44 9.81 -8.23
CA ILE A 186 -2.28 9.25 -7.52
C ILE A 186 -2.46 7.73 -7.49
N GLN A 187 -1.45 7.00 -7.96
CA GLN A 187 -1.43 5.54 -7.88
C GLN A 187 -0.49 5.09 -6.77
N ILE A 188 -1.03 4.37 -5.79
CA ILE A 188 -0.28 3.83 -4.67
C ILE A 188 -0.26 2.30 -4.77
N PRO A 189 0.91 1.70 -5.05
CA PRO A 189 1.06 0.26 -4.98
C PRO A 189 1.12 -0.18 -3.52
N LEU A 190 0.27 -1.14 -3.14
CA LEU A 190 0.32 -1.83 -1.86
C LEU A 190 0.65 -3.29 -2.09
N LYS A 191 1.50 -3.85 -1.23
CA LYS A 191 1.87 -5.26 -1.28
C LYS A 191 1.87 -5.86 0.11
N ILE A 192 1.14 -6.96 0.26
CA ILE A 192 1.21 -7.82 1.44
C ILE A 192 1.76 -9.17 1.03
N ILE A 193 2.59 -9.73 1.90
CA ILE A 193 3.13 -11.08 1.77
C ILE A 193 2.80 -11.80 3.08
N ARG A 194 2.23 -13.01 2.97
CA ARG A 194 1.92 -13.86 4.12
C ARG A 194 2.36 -15.29 3.85
N GLN A 195 2.79 -15.98 4.89
CA GLN A 195 3.02 -17.41 4.84
C GLN A 195 1.75 -18.14 5.26
N ILE A 196 1.37 -19.16 4.50
CA ILE A 196 0.22 -20.02 4.78
C ILE A 196 0.74 -21.41 5.01
N ASN A 197 0.39 -21.98 6.15
CA ASN A 197 0.63 -23.37 6.49
C ASN A 197 -0.68 -24.14 6.31
N TYR A 198 -0.69 -25.06 5.38
CA TYR A 198 -1.83 -25.91 5.06
C TYR A 198 -1.60 -27.33 5.59
N ASN A 199 -2.59 -27.86 6.31
CA ASN A 199 -2.64 -29.25 6.70
C ASN A 199 -3.68 -30.01 5.86
N PRO A 200 -3.28 -30.90 4.94
CA PRO A 200 -4.22 -31.59 4.08
C PRO A 200 -5.07 -32.66 4.74
N ILE A 201 -4.65 -33.16 5.91
CA ILE A 201 -5.38 -34.19 6.64
C ILE A 201 -6.55 -33.56 7.38
N THR A 202 -6.32 -32.44 8.08
CA THR A 202 -7.34 -31.71 8.85
C THR A 202 -8.07 -30.64 8.03
N LYS A 203 -7.54 -30.30 6.85
CA LYS A 203 -7.95 -29.16 6.00
C LYS A 203 -7.81 -27.78 6.68
N GLU A 204 -7.02 -27.71 7.75
CA GLU A 204 -6.74 -26.46 8.46
C GLU A 204 -5.76 -25.59 7.67
N ILE A 205 -5.96 -24.27 7.76
CA ILE A 205 -5.14 -23.25 7.15
C ILE A 205 -4.73 -22.28 8.25
N ASN A 206 -3.42 -22.18 8.49
CA ASN A 206 -2.86 -21.23 9.45
C ASN A 206 -2.06 -20.18 8.70
N ILE A 207 -2.37 -18.91 8.92
CA ILE A 207 -1.67 -17.79 8.32
C ILE A 207 -0.71 -17.22 9.36
N GLN A 208 0.57 -17.12 9.01
CA GLN A 208 1.57 -16.45 9.84
C GLN A 208 1.74 -15.02 9.35
N GLU A 209 1.64 -14.07 10.30
CA GLU A 209 1.82 -12.64 10.06
C GLU A 209 3.28 -12.23 9.81
#